data_AF-A0A371MT78-F1
#
_entry.id   AF-A0A371MT78-F1
#
_cell.length_a   1.000
_cell.length_b   1.000
_cell.length_c   1.000
_cell.angle_alpha   90.00
_cell.angle_beta   90.00
_cell.angle_gamma   90.00
#
_symmetry.space_group_name_H-M   'P 1'
#
loop_
_entity.id
_entity.type
_entity.pdbx_description
1 polymer ?
#
loop_
_entity_poly.entity_id
_entity_poly.type
_entity_poly.pdbx_seq_one_letter_code
_entity_poly.pdbx_strand_id
1 'polypeptide(L)'
;GGTRVEVEDPSSLISTRVDILEPMGDEIFAYMLLGERRTSMDQSRADDQLLMSVDPDSTIREDTDVEVVIDRGNVHLFETASGEALAHGLSPVSADLETETTADEDD
;
A
#
# COMPACT_ATOMS: atom_id res chain seq x y z
N GLY A 1 -2.99 24.03 -4.34
CA GLY A 1 -1.88 23.14 -4.72
C GLY A 1 -1.64 22.23 -3.55
N GLY A 2 -2.06 20.97 -3.66
CA GLY A 2 -2.02 20.03 -2.53
C GLY A 2 -0.59 19.79 -2.08
N THR A 3 -0.39 19.76 -0.76
CA THR A 3 0.89 19.42 -0.13
C THR A 3 1.26 18.00 -0.52
N ARG A 4 2.35 17.83 -1.26
CA ARG A 4 2.93 16.50 -1.48
C ARG A 4 3.55 16.07 -0.15
N VAL A 5 2.96 15.07 0.49
CA VAL A 5 3.55 14.46 1.68
C VAL A 5 4.84 13.76 1.25
N GLU A 6 5.97 14.20 1.78
CA GLU A 6 7.24 13.49 1.61
C GLU A 6 7.20 12.23 2.48
N VAL A 7 7.47 11.07 1.87
CA VAL A 7 7.45 9.76 2.53
C VAL A 7 8.88 9.31 2.75
N GLU A 8 9.24 8.96 3.99
CA GLU A 8 10.62 8.66 4.39
C GLU A 8 11.13 7.32 3.84
N ASP A 9 10.31 6.26 3.86
CA ASP A 9 10.65 4.95 3.27
C ASP A 9 9.53 4.48 2.32
N PRO A 10 9.48 5.02 1.08
CA PRO A 10 8.40 4.72 0.15
C PRO A 10 8.52 3.29 -0.40
N SER A 11 7.38 2.63 -0.56
CA SER A 11 7.26 1.43 -1.37
C SER A 11 7.51 1.71 -2.86
N SER A 12 7.58 0.65 -3.66
CA SER A 12 7.40 0.77 -5.11
C SER A 12 6.03 1.38 -5.41
N LEU A 13 5.91 2.00 -6.60
CA LEU A 13 4.63 2.53 -7.09
C LEU A 13 3.62 1.41 -7.26
N ILE A 14 2.43 1.63 -6.72
CA ILE A 14 1.29 0.72 -6.82
C ILE A 14 0.27 1.41 -7.73
N SER A 15 0.03 0.81 -8.91
CA SER A 15 -0.98 1.29 -9.83
C SER A 15 -2.37 0.92 -9.32
N THR A 16 -3.24 1.91 -9.18
CA THR A 16 -4.63 1.71 -8.76
C THR A 16 -5.59 2.53 -9.60
N ARG A 17 -6.88 2.17 -9.55
CA ARG A 17 -7.97 2.94 -10.16
C ARG A 17 -8.96 3.37 -9.11
N VAL A 18 -9.34 4.65 -9.11
CA VAL A 18 -10.37 5.18 -8.22
C VAL A 18 -11.74 4.70 -8.66
N ASP A 19 -12.46 4.01 -7.79
CA ASP A 19 -13.81 3.49 -8.04
C ASP A 19 -14.86 4.44 -7.46
N ILE A 20 -14.80 4.69 -6.16
CA ILE A 20 -15.80 5.49 -5.42
C ILE A 20 -15.07 6.56 -4.59
N LEU A 21 -15.61 7.78 -4.60
CA LEU A 21 -15.22 8.86 -3.70
C LEU A 21 -16.38 9.18 -2.75
N GLU A 22 -16.19 8.93 -1.45
CA GLU A 22 -17.17 9.21 -0.40
C GLU A 22 -16.76 10.44 0.43
N PRO A 23 -17.38 11.62 0.21
CA PRO A 23 -17.09 12.79 1.03
C PRO A 23 -17.65 12.63 2.44
N MET A 24 -16.79 12.74 3.45
CA MET A 24 -17.10 12.57 4.86
C MET A 24 -16.59 13.77 5.67
N GLY A 25 -17.44 14.79 5.82
CA GLY A 25 -17.11 15.96 6.63
C GLY A 25 -15.95 16.76 6.03
N ASP A 26 -14.80 16.67 6.67
CA ASP A 26 -13.55 17.36 6.30
C ASP A 26 -12.57 16.51 5.49
N GLU A 27 -12.89 15.25 5.19
CA GLU A 27 -12.07 14.36 4.35
C GLU A 27 -12.92 13.64 3.30
N ILE A 28 -12.26 13.06 2.29
CA ILE A 28 -12.90 12.17 1.30
C ILE A 28 -12.28 10.78 1.43
N PHE A 29 -13.10 9.74 1.55
CA PHE A 29 -12.63 8.36 1.42
C PHE A 29 -12.64 7.93 -0.04
N ALA A 30 -11.45 7.60 -0.56
CA ALA A 30 -11.25 7.07 -1.89
C ALA A 30 -11.08 5.55 -1.83
N TYR A 31 -12.00 4.83 -2.48
CA TYR A 31 -11.93 3.39 -2.68
C TYR A 31 -11.26 3.13 -4.02
N MET A 32 -10.14 2.44 -4.01
CA MET A 32 -9.30 2.20 -5.18
C MET A 32 -9.07 0.72 -5.43
N LEU A 33 -8.97 0.34 -6.70
CA LEU A 33 -8.82 -1.05 -7.12
C LEU A 33 -7.37 -1.32 -7.50
N LEU A 34 -6.80 -2.42 -7.02
CA LEU A 34 -5.45 -2.85 -7.40
C LEU A 34 -5.50 -3.69 -8.69
N GLY A 35 -4.93 -3.16 -9.78
CA GLY A 35 -4.89 -3.82 -11.09
C GLY A 35 -6.18 -3.73 -11.92
N GLU A 36 -6.30 -4.54 -12.99
CA GLU A 36 -7.43 -4.51 -13.95
C GLU A 36 -8.70 -5.24 -13.45
N ARG A 37 -8.78 -5.58 -12.17
CA ARG A 37 -9.94 -6.31 -11.61
C ARG A 37 -11.01 -5.33 -11.13
N ARG A 38 -12.17 -5.36 -11.78
CA ARG A 38 -13.38 -4.68 -11.29
C ARG A 38 -13.86 -5.36 -10.01
N THR A 39 -14.26 -4.57 -9.03
CA THR A 39 -14.92 -5.05 -7.81
C THR A 39 -16.18 -5.83 -8.18
N SER A 40 -16.34 -6.98 -7.53
CA SER A 40 -17.65 -7.60 -7.36
C SER A 40 -18.17 -7.13 -6.00
N MET A 41 -19.46 -6.85 -5.84
CA MET A 41 -20.12 -6.49 -4.55
C MET A 41 -20.02 -7.59 -3.47
N ASP A 42 -19.15 -8.58 -3.65
CA ASP A 42 -18.90 -9.62 -2.68
C ASP A 42 -17.78 -9.13 -1.74
N GLN A 43 -18.16 -8.70 -0.53
CA GLN A 43 -17.24 -8.21 0.50
C GLN A 43 -16.19 -9.26 0.91
N SER A 44 -16.36 -10.52 0.53
CA SER A 44 -15.38 -11.59 0.71
C SER A 44 -14.19 -11.50 -0.28
N ARG A 45 -14.20 -10.52 -1.19
CA ARG A 45 -13.10 -10.17 -2.12
C ARG A 45 -12.59 -8.74 -1.93
N ALA A 46 -12.54 -8.27 -0.68
CA ALA A 46 -11.91 -6.99 -0.35
C ALA A 46 -10.37 -7.05 -0.50
N ASP A 47 -9.81 -8.21 -0.85
CA ASP A 47 -8.36 -8.45 -0.98
C ASP A 47 -7.69 -7.55 -2.04
N ASP A 48 -8.45 -7.06 -3.01
CA ASP A 48 -7.98 -6.27 -4.16
C ASP A 48 -8.37 -4.78 -4.08
N GLN A 49 -8.77 -4.27 -2.90
CA GLN A 49 -9.18 -2.87 -2.72
C GLN A 49 -8.29 -2.13 -1.72
N LEU A 50 -7.93 -0.88 -2.06
CA LEU A 50 -7.21 0.05 -1.19
C LEU A 50 -8.15 1.20 -0.79
N LEU A 51 -8.26 1.46 0.51
CA LEU A 51 -8.99 2.59 1.06
C LEU A 51 -8.01 3.68 1.48
N MET A 52 -8.24 4.91 1.05
CA MET A 52 -7.39 6.06 1.37
C MET A 52 -8.24 7.27 1.75
N SER A 53 -7.87 7.95 2.83
CA SER A 53 -8.39 9.30 3.11
C SER A 53 -7.62 10.33 2.31
N VAL A 54 -8.33 11.25 1.67
CA VAL A 54 -7.74 12.36 0.91
C VAL A 54 -8.38 13.69 1.29
N ASP A 55 -7.62 14.77 1.15
CA ASP A 55 -8.13 16.13 1.36
C ASP A 55 -9.32 16.43 0.43
N PRO A 56 -10.32 17.21 0.89
CA PRO A 56 -11.48 17.59 0.09
C PRO A 56 -11.11 18.49 -1.10
N ASP A 57 -9.98 19.18 -1.02
CA ASP A 57 -9.41 20.00 -2.10
C ASP A 57 -8.54 19.18 -3.08
N SER A 58 -8.47 17.85 -2.92
CA SER A 58 -7.73 16.96 -3.81
C SER A 58 -8.34 16.95 -5.22
N THR A 59 -7.48 16.86 -6.24
CA THR A 59 -7.91 16.82 -7.66
C THR A 59 -8.23 15.41 -8.14
N ILE A 60 -8.30 14.42 -7.25
CA ILE A 60 -8.61 13.03 -7.57
C ILE A 60 -10.06 12.90 -8.05
N ARG A 61 -10.31 11.98 -8.99
CA ARG A 61 -11.62 11.77 -9.61
C ARG A 61 -11.89 10.27 -9.76
N GLU A 62 -13.16 9.91 -9.76
CA GLU A 62 -13.61 8.55 -10.08
C GLU A 62 -13.17 8.13 -11.50
N ASP A 63 -12.98 6.83 -11.71
CA ASP A 63 -12.49 6.19 -12.94
C ASP A 63 -11.13 6.71 -13.44
N THR A 64 -10.32 7.29 -12.53
CA THR A 64 -8.97 7.76 -12.84
C THR A 64 -7.93 6.77 -12.33
N ASP A 65 -6.94 6.46 -13.16
CA ASP A 65 -5.77 5.67 -12.75
C ASP A 65 -4.79 6.58 -11.98
N VAL A 66 -4.39 6.14 -10.79
CA VAL A 66 -3.47 6.86 -9.89
C VAL A 66 -2.35 5.93 -9.41
N GLU A 67 -1.21 6.51 -9.10
CA GLU A 67 -0.08 5.78 -8.51
C GLU A 67 0.03 6.13 -7.03
N VAL A 68 0.03 5.10 -6.19
CA VAL A 68 0.13 5.22 -4.74
C VAL A 68 1.47 4.66 -4.26
N VAL A 69 2.06 5.32 -3.27
CA VAL A 69 3.17 4.78 -2.49
C VAL A 69 2.72 4.59 -1.05
N ILE A 70 3.23 3.55 -0.41
CA ILE A 70 3.01 3.28 1.01
C ILE A 70 4.29 3.61 1.75
N ASP A 71 4.16 4.33 2.86
CA ASP A 71 5.25 4.47 3.81
C ASP A 71 5.47 3.17 4.57
N ARG A 72 6.59 2.50 4.32
CA ARG A 72 6.94 1.22 4.95
C ARG A 72 7.12 1.36 6.46
N GLY A 73 7.45 2.54 6.96
CA GLY A 73 7.50 2.82 8.40
C GLY A 73 6.14 2.70 9.09
N ASN A 74 5.04 2.82 8.34
CA ASN A 74 3.67 2.73 8.84
C ASN A 74 2.97 1.39 8.51
N VAL A 75 3.72 0.41 7.98
CA VAL A 75 3.18 -0.92 7.64
C VAL A 75 3.15 -1.83 8.86
N HIS A 76 2.02 -2.48 9.08
CA HIS A 76 1.83 -3.46 10.14
C HIS A 76 1.82 -4.87 9.57
N LEU A 77 2.68 -5.75 10.10
CA LEU A 77 2.76 -7.15 9.67
C LEU A 77 2.14 -8.05 10.73
N PHE A 78 1.27 -8.97 10.31
CA PHE A 78 0.61 -9.92 11.20
C PHE A 78 0.83 -11.36 10.72
N GLU A 79 0.88 -12.30 11.65
CA GLU A 79 0.87 -13.73 11.34
C GLU A 79 -0.53 -14.17 10.88
N THR A 80 -0.61 -14.83 9.73
CA THR A 80 -1.90 -15.22 9.12
C THR A 80 -2.72 -16.19 9.97
N ALA A 81 -2.07 -17.09 10.71
CA ALA A 81 -2.79 -18.14 11.46
C ALA A 81 -3.32 -17.65 12.82
N SER A 82 -2.51 -16.92 13.58
CA SER A 82 -2.87 -16.45 14.93
C SER A 82 -3.44 -15.04 14.96
N GLY A 83 -3.13 -14.21 13.96
CA GLY A 83 -3.38 -12.77 13.98
C GLY A 83 -2.42 -11.98 14.87
N GLU A 84 -1.33 -12.59 15.36
CA GLU A 84 -0.33 -11.92 16.18
C GLU A 84 0.44 -10.87 15.36
N ALA A 85 0.62 -9.68 15.93
CA ALA A 85 1.41 -8.62 15.30
C ALA A 85 2.90 -8.98 15.34
N LEU A 86 3.49 -9.19 14.17
CA LEU A 86 4.89 -9.51 13.99
C LEU A 86 5.77 -8.25 13.95
N ALA A 87 5.28 -7.17 13.31
CA ALA A 87 6.01 -5.92 13.20
C ALA A 87 5.08 -4.69 13.12
N HIS A 88 5.53 -3.61 13.75
CA HIS A 88 4.94 -2.26 13.65
C HIS A 88 5.96 -1.37 12.93
N GLY A 89 5.77 -1.19 11.64
CA GLY A 89 6.76 -0.60 10.74
C GLY A 89 7.75 -1.64 10.21
N LEU A 90 8.06 -1.53 8.92
CA LEU A 90 9.15 -2.27 8.31
C LEU A 90 10.40 -1.39 8.36
N SER A 91 11.45 -1.88 9.01
CA SER A 91 12.75 -1.20 8.97
C SER A 91 13.27 -1.21 7.54
N PRO A 92 13.93 -0.15 7.06
CA PRO A 92 14.58 -0.17 5.76
C PRO A 92 15.53 -1.37 5.71
N VAL A 93 15.38 -2.18 4.66
CA VAL A 93 16.30 -3.30 4.43
C VAL A 93 17.66 -2.70 4.17
N SER A 94 18.54 -2.73 5.18
CA SER A 94 19.96 -2.51 4.95
C SER A 94 20.39 -3.61 3.99
N ALA A 95 20.90 -3.23 2.81
CA ALA A 95 21.30 -4.14 1.75
C ALA A 95 22.55 -4.96 2.09
N ASP A 96 22.72 -5.34 3.36
CA ASP A 96 23.73 -6.24 3.87
C ASP A 96 23.09 -7.62 4.05
N LEU A 97 22.61 -8.18 2.93
CA LEU A 97 22.44 -9.61 2.83
C LEU A 97 23.82 -10.14 2.43
N GLU A 98 24.63 -10.53 3.42
CA GLU A 98 25.82 -11.34 3.18
C GLU A 98 25.39 -12.55 2.35
N THR A 99 25.76 -12.55 1.07
CA THR A 99 25.80 -13.76 0.26
C THR A 99 26.80 -14.70 0.89
N GLU A 100 26.33 -15.56 1.80
CA GLU A 100 27.05 -16.74 2.25
C GLU A 100 27.33 -17.60 1.02
N THR A 101 28.49 -17.36 0.40
CA THR A 101 29.04 -18.23 -0.63
C THR A 101 29.55 -19.45 0.11
N THR A 102 28.76 -20.51 0.15
CA THR A 102 29.24 -21.84 0.50
C THR A 102 30.28 -22.22 -0.55
N ALA A 103 31.55 -21.98 -0.24
CA ALA A 103 32.66 -22.51 -1.01
C ALA A 103 32.65 -24.04 -0.80
N ASP A 104 32.28 -24.74 -1.87
CA ASP A 104 32.38 -26.17 -2.03
C ASP A 104 33.82 -26.61 -1.69
N GLU A 105 33.96 -27.50 -0.71
CA GLU A 105 35.20 -28.22 -0.44
C GLU A 105 35.52 -29.11 -1.66
N ASP A 106 36.54 -28.73 -2.45
CA ASP A 106 37.10 -29.57 -3.51
C ASP A 106 38.58 -29.89 -3.19
N ASP A 107 38.78 -31.16 -2.78
CA ASP A 107 39.96 -32.05 -2.73
C ASP A 107 41.28 -31.61 -2.04
#